data_AF-A0A3C0J1P6-F1
#
_entry.id   AF-A0A3C0J1P6-F1
#
_cell.length_a   1.000
_cell.length_b   1.000
_cell.length_c   1.000
_cell.angle_alpha   90.00
_cell.angle_beta   90.00
_cell.angle_gamma   90.00
#
_symmetry.space_group_name_H-M   'P 1'
#
loop_
_entity.id
_entity.type
_entity.pdbx_description
1 polymer ?
#
loop_
_entity_poly.entity_id
_entity_poly.type
_entity_poly.pdbx_seq_one_letter_code
_entity_poly.pdbx_strand_id
1 'polypeptide(L)' 'PYEMLEAQSPDGSVMVIVATDAPLDHRQLERLAKRAGLGLARTGFFSSNGSGDFFIAFSTAGRVPHDSP' A
#
# COMPACT_ATOMS: atom_id res chain seq x y z
N PRO A 1 -3.36 -32.72 28.07
CA PRO A 1 -2.44 -31.59 27.80
C PRO A 1 -2.77 -31.00 26.42
N TYR A 2 -3.34 -29.80 26.38
CA TYR A 2 -3.56 -29.12 25.12
C TYR A 2 -2.20 -28.59 24.64
N GLU A 3 -1.71 -29.10 23.51
CA GLU A 3 -0.58 -28.49 22.81
C GLU A 3 -0.99 -27.06 22.43
N MET A 4 -0.31 -26.08 23.02
CA MET A 4 -0.42 -24.71 22.55
C MET A 4 0.22 -24.68 21.17
N LEU A 5 -0.62 -24.63 20.13
CA LEU A 5 -0.19 -24.31 18.76
C LEU A 5 0.66 -23.04 18.86
N GLU A 6 1.95 -23.12 18.54
CA GLU A 6 2.77 -21.93 18.33
C GLU A 6 2.02 -21.03 17.35
N ALA A 7 1.66 -19.83 17.80
CA ALA A 7 1.09 -18.83 16.91
C ALA A 7 2.08 -18.62 15.78
N GLN A 8 1.70 -19.03 14.57
CA GLN A 8 2.48 -18.81 13.36
C GLN A 8 2.90 -17.34 13.32
N SER A 9 4.19 -17.15 13.07
CA SER A 9 4.99 -15.91 13.10
C SER A 9 4.18 -14.60 13.01
N PRO A 10 4.30 -13.67 13.97
CA PRO A 10 3.43 -12.50 14.07
C PRO A 10 3.67 -11.38 13.04
N ASP A 11 4.60 -11.54 12.10
CA ASP A 11 5.01 -10.46 11.19
C ASP A 11 4.63 -10.75 9.74
N GLY A 12 3.49 -10.20 9.33
CA GLY A 12 3.13 -10.04 7.93
C GLY A 12 3.66 -8.72 7.37
N SER A 13 3.58 -8.53 6.06
CA SER A 13 3.81 -7.23 5.41
C SER A 13 2.82 -7.06 4.28
N VAL A 14 2.49 -5.82 3.93
CA VAL A 14 1.58 -5.53 2.81
C VAL A 14 2.14 -4.47 1.88
N MET A 15 1.96 -4.69 0.58
CA MET A 15 2.18 -3.66 -0.44
C MET A 15 0.87 -3.41 -1.17
N VAL A 16 0.44 -2.16 -1.20
CA VAL A 16 -0.78 -1.72 -1.89
C VAL A 16 -0.39 -0.83 -3.06
N ILE A 17 -0.88 -1.16 -4.25
CA ILE A 17 -0.67 -0.40 -5.48
C ILE A 17 -2.03 0.15 -5.94
N VAL A 18 -2.13 1.45 -6.10
CA VAL A 18 -3.32 2.14 -6.62
C VAL A 18 -3.01 2.72 -8.00
N ALA A 19 -3.72 2.23 -9.01
CA ALA A 19 -3.69 2.79 -10.35
C ALA A 19 -4.91 3.69 -10.57
N THR A 20 -4.73 4.82 -11.24
CA THR A 20 -5.83 5.69 -11.67
C THR A 20 -5.55 6.29 -13.04
N ASP A 21 -6.59 6.55 -13.81
CA ASP A 21 -6.53 7.28 -15.09
C ASP A 21 -6.78 8.78 -14.94
N ALA A 22 -7.07 9.27 -13.72
CA ALA A 22 -7.19 10.69 -13.45
C ALA A 22 -5.82 11.40 -13.63
N PRO A 23 -5.77 12.61 -14.24
CA PRO A 23 -4.54 13.38 -14.43
C PRO A 23 -4.11 14.04 -13.11
N LEU A 24 -3.53 13.24 -12.22
CA LEU A 24 -3.10 13.67 -10.90
C LEU A 24 -1.62 14.05 -10.87
N ASP A 25 -1.30 15.14 -10.17
CA ASP A 25 0.07 15.52 -9.85
C ASP A 25 0.65 14.68 -8.69
N HIS A 26 1.94 14.86 -8.41
CA HIS A 26 2.63 14.10 -7.34
C HIS A 26 1.98 14.29 -5.95
N ARG A 27 1.48 15.48 -5.62
CA ARG A 27 0.86 15.77 -4.32
C ARG A 27 -0.50 15.08 -4.21
N GLN A 28 -1.25 15.05 -5.29
CA GLN A 28 -2.54 14.36 -5.38
C GLN A 28 -2.37 12.84 -5.31
N LEU A 29 -1.36 12.28 -5.99
CA LEU A 29 -1.00 10.87 -5.90
C LEU A 29 -0.55 10.47 -4.49
N GLU A 30 0.27 11.30 -3.82
CA GLU A 30 0.67 11.06 -2.43
C GLU A 30 -0.56 11.04 -1.50
N ARG A 31 -1.50 11.97 -1.69
CA ARG A 31 -2.77 11.98 -0.94
C ARG A 31 -3.59 10.73 -1.21
N LEU A 32 -3.64 10.26 -2.46
CA LEU A 32 -4.34 9.03 -2.84
C LEU A 32 -3.71 7.79 -2.17
N ALA A 33 -2.38 7.66 -2.21
CA ALA A 33 -1.65 6.58 -1.53
C ALA A 33 -1.94 6.56 -0.02
N LYS A 34 -1.93 7.72 0.66
CA LYS A 34 -2.29 7.83 2.09
C LYS A 34 -3.71 7.37 2.38
N ARG A 35 -4.66 7.54 1.43
CA ARG A 35 -6.05 7.09 1.60
C ARG A 35 -6.20 5.58 1.47
N ALA A 36 -5.33 4.91 0.72
CA ALA A 36 -5.34 3.45 0.62
C ALA A 36 -5.15 2.77 1.98
N GLY A 37 -4.32 3.35 2.86
CA GLY A 37 -4.16 2.87 4.25
C GLY A 37 -5.46 2.91 5.06
N LEU A 38 -6.26 3.98 4.92
CA LEU A 38 -7.59 4.05 5.56
C LEU A 38 -8.56 3.00 5.00
N GLY A 39 -8.46 2.69 3.72
CA GLY A 39 -9.24 1.62 3.09
C GLY A 39 -8.85 0.25 3.63
N LEU A 40 -7.55 -0.02 3.74
CA LEU A 40 -7.02 -1.28 4.26
C LEU A 40 -7.36 -1.48 5.75
N ALA A 41 -7.34 -0.42 6.57
CA ALA A 41 -7.74 -0.49 7.98
C ALA A 41 -9.17 -1.05 8.17
N ARG A 42 -10.06 -0.88 7.18
CA ARG A 42 -11.43 -1.43 7.23
C ARG A 42 -11.47 -2.96 7.19
N THR A 43 -10.38 -3.63 6.80
CA THR A 43 -10.28 -5.09 6.77
C THR A 43 -9.66 -5.67 8.04
N GLY A 44 -9.43 -4.84 9.07
CA GLY A 44 -8.75 -5.25 10.31
C GLY A 44 -7.22 -5.15 10.26
N PHE A 45 -6.65 -4.56 9.21
CA PHE A 45 -5.23 -4.24 9.16
C PHE A 45 -4.87 -3.19 10.22
N PHE A 46 -3.78 -3.43 10.95
CA PHE A 46 -3.37 -2.59 12.08
C PHE A 46 -1.88 -2.19 12.06
N SER A 47 -1.12 -2.55 11.01
CA SER A 47 0.33 -2.27 10.86
C SER A 47 1.14 -2.69 12.09
N SER A 48 1.46 -3.99 12.21
CA SER A 48 2.23 -4.51 13.35
C SER A 48 3.66 -3.97 13.35
N ASN A 49 4.26 -3.87 14.54
CA ASN A 49 5.70 -3.58 14.65
C ASN A 49 6.49 -4.65 13.91
N GLY A 50 7.36 -4.26 12.98
CA GLY A 50 8.06 -5.19 12.11
C GLY A 50 7.42 -5.36 10.72
N SER A 51 6.18 -4.89 10.52
CA SER A 51 5.51 -4.91 9.22
C SER A 51 6.10 -3.89 8.25
N GLY A 52 6.45 -4.32 7.04
CA GLY A 52 6.84 -3.46 5.93
C GLY A 52 5.64 -3.04 5.08
N ASP A 53 4.90 -2.02 5.53
CA ASP A 53 3.67 -1.58 4.88
C ASP A 53 3.88 -0.42 3.89
N PHE A 54 3.74 -0.69 2.59
CA PHE A 54 3.97 0.28 1.52
C PHE A 54 2.72 0.58 0.71
N PHE A 55 2.49 1.86 0.42
CA PHE A 55 1.38 2.34 -0.39
C PHE A 55 1.91 3.17 -1.57
N ILE A 56 1.70 2.67 -2.78
CA ILE A 56 2.18 3.29 -4.01
C ILE A 56 0.97 3.68 -4.86
N ALA A 57 0.93 4.91 -5.37
CA ALA A 57 -0.10 5.35 -6.29
C ALA A 57 0.54 5.93 -7.56
N PHE A 58 -0.04 5.61 -8.72
CA PHE A 58 0.38 6.17 -10.00
C PHE A 58 -0.82 6.52 -10.89
N SER A 59 -0.60 7.48 -11.79
CA SER A 59 -1.57 7.86 -12.82
C SER A 59 -1.14 7.30 -14.18
N THR A 60 -2.09 6.79 -14.96
CA THR A 60 -1.87 6.41 -16.37
C THR A 60 -2.05 7.56 -17.35
N ALA A 61 -2.45 8.75 -16.89
CA ALA A 61 -2.69 9.92 -17.74
C ALA A 61 -1.40 10.61 -18.21
N GLY A 62 -0.37 10.67 -17.35
CA GLY A 62 0.90 11.33 -17.62
C GLY A 62 2.01 10.34 -18.00
N ARG A 63 1.96 9.78 -19.21
CA ARG A 63 3.02 8.86 -19.69
C ARG A 63 4.31 9.62 -19.96
N VAL A 64 5.40 9.19 -19.32
CA VAL A 64 6.75 9.71 -19.55
C VAL A 64 7.52 8.70 -20.41
N PRO A 65 7.95 9.06 -21.63
CA PRO A 65 8.80 8.19 -22.45
C PRO A 65 10.12 7.88 -21.73
N HIS A 66 10.60 6.64 -21.84
CA HIS A 66 11.86 6.20 -21.22
C HIS A 66 13.07 7.01 -21.71
N ASP A 67 13.08 7.35 -23.00
CA ASP A 67 14.18 8.06 -23.66
C ASP A 67 14.00 9.59 -23.65
N SER A 68 13.21 10.12 -22.70
CA SER A 68 13.10 11.58 -22.55
C SER A 68 14.46 12.13 -22.08
N PRO A 69 14.98 13.20 -22.72
CA PRO A 69 16.31 13.74 -22.41
C PRO A 69 16.44 14.27 -20.98
#